data_AF-A0A4R8IPE3-F1
#
_entry.id   AF-A0A4R8IPE3-F1
#
_cell.length_a   1.000
_cell.length_b   1.000
_cell.length_c   1.000
_cell.angle_alpha   90.00
_cell.angle_beta   90.00
_cell.angle_gamma   90.00
#
_symmetry.space_group_name_H-M   'P 1'
#
loop_
_entity.id
_entity.type
_entity.pdbx_description
1 polymer ?
#
loop_
_entity_poly.entity_id
_entity_poly.type
_entity_poly.pdbx_seq_one_letter_code
_entity_poly.pdbx_strand_id
1 'polypeptide(L)' 'MLSFIYHLANKFELEQGFRPNVLTMNHQHFGRLKADLAAIPDLDMITRLLGMEIVLDDELVHPHVYWTATDWRRAVAV' A
#
# COMPACT_ATOMS: atom_id res chain seq x y z
N MET A 1 7.96 -1.60 -9.45
CA MET A 1 6.87 -1.14 -8.57
C MET A 1 7.27 -1.17 -7.10
N LEU A 2 7.79 -2.29 -6.60
CA LEU A 2 8.17 -2.42 -5.19
C LEU A 2 9.15 -1.34 -4.71
N SER A 3 10.20 -1.06 -5.50
CA SER A 3 11.17 0.02 -5.21
C SER A 3 10.54 1.41 -5.11
N PHE A 4 9.51 1.67 -5.93
CA PHE A 4 8.77 2.94 -5.92
C PHE A 4 7.96 3.09 -4.62
N ILE A 5 7.31 2.01 -4.16
CA ILE A 5 6.56 2.01 -2.89
C ILE A 5 7.50 2.25 -1.71
N TYR A 6 8.67 1.61 -1.68
CA TYR A 6 9.66 1.87 -0.62
C TYR A 6 10.16 3.31 -0.64
N HIS A 7 10.39 3.87 -1.84
CA HIS A 7 10.78 5.27 -1.96
C HIS A 7 9.69 6.21 -1.43
N LEU A 8 8.43 5.93 -1.76
CA LEU A 8 7.28 6.70 -1.31
C LEU A 8 7.11 6.65 0.21
N ALA A 9 7.24 5.46 0.80
CA ALA A 9 7.17 5.26 2.25
C ALA A 9 8.33 5.94 2.98
N ASN A 10 9.56 5.84 2.45
CA ASN A 10 10.72 6.51 3.04
C ASN A 10 10.60 8.04 2.95
N LYS A 11 10.10 8.57 1.84
CA LYS A 11 9.82 10.00 1.71
C LYS A 11 8.80 10.46 2.75
N PHE A 12 7.72 9.71 2.92
CA PHE A 12 6.71 10.01 3.95
C PHE A 12 7.31 9.98 5.37
N GLU A 13 8.13 8.97 5.69
CA GLU A 13 8.77 8.84 7.00
C GLU A 13 9.72 10.01 7.29
N LEU A 14 10.48 10.46 6.29
CA LEU A 14 11.34 11.64 6.40
C LEU A 14 10.56 12.94 6.61
N GLU A 15 9.39 13.08 5.96
CA GLU A 15 8.55 14.28 6.04
C GLU A 15 7.70 14.33 7.33
N GLN A 16 7.23 13.19 7.82
CA GLN A 16 6.27 13.10 8.93
C GLN A 16 6.89 12.63 10.26
N GLY A 17 8.06 12.00 10.22
CA GLY A 17 8.73 11.44 11.40
C GLY A 17 8.19 10.09 11.88
N PHE A 18 7.28 9.47 11.11
CA PHE A 18 6.75 8.14 11.38
C PHE A 18 6.38 7.43 10.08
N ARG A 19 6.27 6.10 10.12
CA ARG A 19 5.98 5.27 8.93
C ARG A 19 4.51 5.36 8.52
N PRO A 20 4.21 5.33 7.20
CA PRO A 20 2.85 5.16 6.75
C PRO A 20 2.35 3.74 7.09
N ASN A 21 1.04 3.59 7.21
CA ASN A 21 0.41 2.28 7.44
C ASN A 21 -0.62 1.91 6.36
N VAL A 22 -0.92 2.82 5.42
CA VAL A 22 -1.80 2.55 4.29
C VAL A 22 -1.15 2.95 2.98
N LEU A 23 -1.34 2.10 1.98
CA LEU A 23 -0.96 2.28 0.59
C LEU A 23 -2.21 2.21 -0.29
N THR A 24 -2.57 3.33 -0.92
CA THR A 24 -3.65 3.38 -1.91
C THR A 24 -3.10 3.30 -3.33
N MET A 25 -3.76 2.52 -4.19
CA MET A 25 -3.42 2.43 -5.62
C MET A 25 -4.59 1.84 -6.43
N ASN A 26 -4.54 1.95 -7.75
CA ASN A 26 -5.49 1.25 -8.62
C ASN A 26 -5.15 -0.23 -8.83
N HIS A 27 -6.08 -0.98 -9.44
CA HIS A 27 -5.89 -2.41 -9.71
C HIS A 27 -4.73 -2.71 -10.66
N GLN A 28 -4.44 -1.84 -11.63
CA GLN A 28 -3.33 -2.03 -12.57
C GLN A 28 -1.98 -1.98 -11.84
N HIS A 29 -1.81 -0.99 -10.97
CA HIS A 29 -0.63 -0.83 -10.11
C HIS A 29 -0.48 -2.00 -9.14
N PHE A 30 -1.59 -2.47 -8.58
CA PHE A 30 -1.59 -3.66 -7.75
C PHE A 30 -1.19 -4.92 -8.51
N GLY A 31 -1.65 -5.11 -9.75
CA GLY A 31 -1.21 -6.20 -10.62
C GLY A 31 0.29 -6.16 -10.88
N ARG A 32 0.86 -4.96 -11.11
CA ARG A 32 2.31 -4.77 -11.26
C ARG A 32 3.07 -5.13 -9.98
N LEU A 33 2.54 -4.74 -8.82
CA LEU A 33 3.11 -5.09 -7.52
C LEU A 33 3.11 -6.61 -7.29
N LYS A 34 2.00 -7.30 -7.61
CA LYS A 34 1.93 -8.77 -7.51
C LYS A 34 2.93 -9.44 -8.44
N ALA A 35 3.15 -8.91 -9.65
CA ALA A 35 4.15 -9.43 -10.58
C ALA A 35 5.58 -9.26 -10.04
N ASP A 36 5.91 -8.11 -9.45
CA ASP A 36 7.20 -7.89 -8.78
C ASP A 36 7.39 -8.83 -7.58
N LEU A 37 6.29 -9.20 -6.91
CA LEU A 37 6.25 -10.09 -5.75
C LEU A 37 5.78 -11.51 -6.11
N ALA A 38 6.04 -11.99 -7.32
CA ALA A 38 5.50 -13.27 -7.80
C ALA A 38 5.82 -14.49 -6.92
N ALA A 39 6.87 -14.41 -6.08
CA ALA A 39 7.21 -15.43 -5.09
C ALA A 39 6.29 -15.46 -3.86
N ILE A 40 5.43 -14.45 -3.69
CA ILE A 40 4.53 -14.28 -2.55
C ILE A 40 3.09 -14.49 -3.03
N PRO A 41 2.46 -15.62 -2.69
CA PRO A 41 1.18 -16.00 -3.28
C PRO A 41 -0.02 -15.25 -2.66
N ASP A 42 0.13 -14.73 -1.45
CA ASP A 42 -0.99 -14.26 -0.62
C ASP A 42 -0.93 -12.75 -0.34
N LEU A 43 -2.09 -12.09 -0.42
CA LEU A 43 -2.27 -10.68 -0.08
C LEU A 43 -1.92 -10.40 1.39
N ASP A 44 -2.25 -11.32 2.31
CA ASP A 44 -1.86 -11.16 3.71
C ASP A 44 -0.33 -11.18 3.89
N MET A 45 0.39 -11.94 3.07
CA MET A 45 1.85 -11.91 3.09
C MET A 45 2.42 -10.64 2.46
N ILE A 46 1.79 -10.13 1.40
CA ILE A 46 2.20 -8.86 0.75
C ILE A 46 2.01 -7.69 1.73
N THR A 47 0.85 -7.59 2.40
CA THR A 47 0.58 -6.52 3.38
C THR A 47 1.53 -6.60 4.58
N ARG A 48 1.83 -7.80 5.08
CA ARG A 48 2.84 -8.02 6.13
C ARG A 48 4.26 -7.63 5.69
N LEU A 49 4.65 -7.96 4.46
CA LEU A 49 5.94 -7.57 3.91
C LEU A 49 6.09 -6.06 3.84
N LEU A 50 5.04 -5.39 3.34
CA LEU A 50 5.03 -3.93 3.19
C LEU A 50 4.87 -3.21 4.53
N GLY A 51 4.32 -3.87 5.55
CA GLY A 51 3.93 -3.24 6.82
C GLY A 51 2.80 -2.22 6.64
N MET A 52 2.02 -2.36 5.56
CA MET A 52 0.97 -1.42 5.17
C MET A 52 -0.27 -2.19 4.70
N GLU A 53 -1.44 -1.64 5.02
CA GLU A 53 -2.69 -2.05 4.39
C GLU A 53 -2.74 -1.55 2.94
N ILE A 54 -3.39 -2.32 2.06
CA ILE A 54 -3.55 -1.96 0.65
C ILE A 54 -5.01 -1.64 0.39
N VAL A 55 -5.27 -0.42 -0.05
CA VAL A 55 -6.61 0.03 -0.45
C VAL A 55 -6.62 0.21 -1.96
N LEU A 56 -7.58 -0.42 -2.63
CA LEU A 56 -7.72 -0.35 -4.07
C LEU A 56 -8.79 0.67 -4.46
N ASP A 57 -8.41 1.59 -5.33
CA ASP A 57 -9.27 2.65 -5.85
C ASP A 57 -8.89 2.90 -7.31
N ASP A 58 -9.83 2.68 -8.22
CA ASP A 58 -9.57 2.81 -9.67
C ASP A 58 -9.57 4.25 -10.16
N GLU A 59 -10.05 5.21 -9.37
CA GLU A 59 -9.96 6.63 -9.70
C GLU A 59 -8.54 7.19 -9.45
N LEU A 60 -7.70 6.44 -8.73
CA LEU A 60 -6.33 6.82 -8.41
C LEU A 60 -5.38 6.61 -9.60
N VAL A 61 -4.79 7.72 -10.06
CA VAL A 61 -3.78 7.72 -11.13
C VAL A 61 -2.41 7.26 -10.61
N HIS A 62 -2.06 7.63 -9.38
CA HIS A 62 -0.76 7.37 -8.76
C HIS A 62 -0.91 6.65 -7.43
N PRO A 63 0.04 5.76 -7.05
CA PRO A 63 0.06 5.21 -5.71
C PRO A 63 0.39 6.28 -4.67
N HIS A 64 -0.31 6.26 -3.53
CA HIS A 64 -0.08 7.16 -2.41
C HIS A 64 0.05 6.38 -1.10
N VAL A 65 0.81 6.94 -0.15
CA VAL A 65 0.90 6.42 1.21
C VAL A 65 0.42 7.47 2.18
N TYR A 66 -0.19 7.01 3.27
CA TYR A 66 -0.58 7.86 4.37
C TYR A 66 -0.64 7.04 5.66
N TRP A 67 -0.87 7.75 6.75
CA TRP A 67 -1.13 7.15 8.04
C TRP A 67 -2.56 7.40 8.47
N THR A 68 -3.20 6.40 9.04
CA THR A 68 -4.54 6.52 9.62
C THR A 68 -4.67 5.67 10.87
N ALA A 69 -5.40 6.17 11.86
CA ALA A 69 -5.75 5.41 13.06
C ALA A 69 -6.92 4.45 12.81
N THR A 70 -7.62 4.59 11.69
CA THR A 70 -8.82 3.80 11.36
C THR A 70 -8.41 2.47 10.75
N ASP A 71 -8.93 1.37 11.31
CA ASP A 71 -8.79 0.03 10.75
C ASP A 71 -9.72 -0.10 9.52
N TRP A 72 -9.15 -0.08 8.30
CA TRP A 72 -9.94 -0.10 7.07
C TRP A 72 -10.61 -1.46 6.84
N ARG A 73 -10.14 -2.54 7.48
CA ARG A 73 -10.82 -3.85 7.44
C ARG A 73 -12.22 -3.81 8.06
N ARG A 74 -12.52 -2.79 8.88
CA ARG A 74 -13.87 -2.57 9.47
C ARG A 74 -14.71 -1.54 8.72
N ALA A 75 -14.15 -0.80 7.77
CA ALA A 75 -14.84 0.30 7.09
C ALA A 75 -15.69 -0.15 5.88
N VAL A 76 -15.53 -1.39 5.40
CA VAL A 76 -16.35 -1.98 4.32
C VAL A 76 -17.69 -2.52 4.87
N ALA A 77 -18.36 -1.72 5.69
CA ALA A 77 -19.69 -2.02 6.23
C ALA A 77 -20.65 -0.89 5.88
N VAL A 78 -21.15 -0.88 4.64
CA VAL A 78 -22.47 -0.36 4.25
C VAL A 78 -22.97 -1.16 3.05
#